data_AF-A0A4R2BFN9-F1
#
_entry.id   AF-A0A4R2BFN9-F1
#
_cell.length_a   1.000
_cell.length_b   1.000
_cell.length_c   1.000
_cell.angle_alpha   90.00
_cell.angle_beta   90.00
_cell.angle_gamma   90.00
#
_symmetry.space_group_name_H-M   'P 1'
#
loop_
_entity.id
_entity.type
_entity.pdbx_description
1 polymer ?
#
loop_
_entity_poly.entity_id
_entity_poly.type
_entity_poly.pdbx_seq_one_letter_code
_entity_poly.pdbx_strand_id
1 'polypeptide(L)'
;MPINTLNFDGEGSIEEMLSIVERLQPGIRTRFESRRQTDAAFAEASLRYAARLFGRPTLDVRTRLLVMTGQFTMSRRHSRLRETIIAACEQKLDLREVLEVILQCSIYGGESIVDEPLAMFTEELKARGLFEEVAARGLRTGQRESERSLEAERATWHPEDSADPRADELMAKYGWPGISIALVLRPRHTLNNATFIGGLDEGFAEAFYDFGYSDMYGRQILDHKTRLLCMVGNTLAIGEIVQTRHHMRTAIKQGASPREVLEVLFQSVVVVGHPNIVPERFRDLVKIVEEETGSGF
;
A
#
# COMPACT_ATOMS: atom_id res chain seq x y z
N MET A 1 -23.01 -14.48 -4.17
CA MET A 1 -22.17 -15.56 -3.59
C MET A 1 -20.75 -15.03 -3.52
N PRO A 2 -20.04 -15.09 -2.38
CA PRO A 2 -18.66 -14.66 -2.36
C PRO A 2 -17.80 -15.77 -2.99
N ILE A 3 -17.33 -15.53 -4.21
CA ILE A 3 -16.16 -16.21 -4.75
C ILE A 3 -14.98 -15.56 -4.07
N ASN A 4 -14.26 -16.22 -3.15
CA ASN A 4 -12.85 -15.89 -2.87
C ASN A 4 -12.27 -16.74 -1.72
N THR A 5 -11.86 -17.96 -2.03
CA THR A 5 -10.66 -18.55 -1.42
C THR A 5 -10.13 -19.60 -2.39
N LEU A 6 -9.04 -19.29 -3.11
CA LEU A 6 -8.29 -20.30 -3.86
C LEU A 6 -7.34 -20.98 -2.87
N ASN A 7 -7.34 -22.32 -2.88
CA ASN A 7 -6.42 -23.13 -2.10
C ASN A 7 -5.56 -23.89 -3.13
N PHE A 8 -4.46 -23.28 -3.59
CA PHE A 8 -3.54 -23.88 -4.56
C PHE A 8 -2.25 -24.32 -3.85
N ASP A 9 -1.98 -25.62 -3.85
CA ASP A 9 -0.85 -26.26 -3.15
C ASP A 9 0.40 -26.42 -4.03
N GLY A 10 0.37 -25.93 -5.28
CA GLY A 10 1.50 -25.89 -6.21
C GLY A 10 1.63 -27.08 -7.15
N GLU A 11 0.70 -28.04 -7.09
CA GLU A 11 0.55 -29.12 -8.08
C GLU A 11 -0.72 -28.84 -8.89
N GLY A 12 -0.54 -28.45 -10.15
CA GLY A 12 -1.66 -28.17 -11.06
C GLY A 12 -1.18 -28.09 -12.50
N SER A 13 -2.13 -28.20 -13.41
CA SER A 13 -1.90 -27.98 -14.83
C SER A 13 -1.43 -26.55 -15.10
N ILE A 14 -0.75 -26.34 -16.24
CA ILE A 14 -0.37 -25.00 -16.71
C ILE A 14 -1.59 -24.07 -16.78
N GLU A 15 -2.74 -24.61 -17.20
CA GLU A 15 -3.97 -23.83 -17.34
C GLU A 15 -4.51 -23.34 -15.99
N GLU A 16 -4.52 -24.19 -14.97
CA GLU A 16 -4.93 -23.78 -13.61
C GLU A 16 -4.00 -22.69 -13.06
N MET A 17 -2.69 -22.84 -13.24
CA MET A 17 -1.72 -21.84 -12.82
C MET A 17 -1.89 -20.51 -13.57
N LEU A 18 -2.13 -20.54 -14.88
CA LEU A 18 -2.42 -19.35 -15.67
C LEU A 18 -3.67 -18.65 -15.17
N SER A 19 -4.77 -19.38 -14.93
CA SER A 19 -6.02 -18.84 -14.41
C SER A 19 -5.84 -18.12 -13.06
N ILE A 20 -5.05 -18.69 -12.15
CA ILE A 20 -4.74 -18.06 -10.85
C ILE A 20 -4.03 -16.72 -11.04
N VAL A 21 -2.99 -16.68 -11.86
CA VAL A 21 -2.17 -15.47 -12.03
C VAL A 21 -2.90 -14.42 -12.87
N GLU A 22 -3.72 -14.84 -13.83
CA GLU A 22 -4.46 -13.98 -14.76
C GLU A 22 -5.40 -13.03 -14.03
N ARG A 23 -6.02 -13.47 -12.92
CA ARG A 23 -6.86 -12.61 -12.08
C ARG A 23 -6.17 -11.35 -11.55
N LEU A 24 -4.85 -11.40 -11.38
CA LEU A 24 -4.04 -10.28 -10.90
C LEU A 24 -3.22 -9.64 -12.02
N GLN A 25 -2.99 -10.36 -13.12
CA GLN A 25 -2.06 -10.00 -14.18
C GLN A 25 -2.58 -10.49 -15.54
N PRO A 26 -3.57 -9.82 -16.14
CA PRO A 26 -4.29 -10.32 -17.32
C PRO A 26 -3.40 -10.60 -18.54
N GLY A 27 -2.21 -9.98 -18.64
CA GLY A 27 -1.25 -10.28 -19.71
C GLY A 27 -0.46 -11.59 -19.53
N ILE A 28 -0.71 -12.39 -18.49
CA ILE A 28 0.16 -13.54 -18.13
C ILE A 28 0.24 -14.59 -19.23
N ARG A 29 -0.85 -14.87 -19.95
CA ARG A 29 -0.86 -15.88 -21.02
C ARG A 29 0.10 -15.52 -22.14
N THR A 30 0.03 -14.27 -22.62
CA THR A 30 0.95 -13.74 -23.64
C THR A 30 2.40 -13.76 -23.16
N ARG A 31 2.66 -13.35 -21.91
CA ARG A 31 4.02 -13.40 -21.34
C ARG A 31 4.54 -14.82 -21.19
N PHE A 32 3.68 -15.75 -20.77
CA PHE A 32 4.05 -17.15 -20.59
C PHE A 32 4.44 -17.79 -21.92
N GLU A 33 3.63 -17.61 -22.96
CA GLU A 33 3.92 -18.15 -24.28
C GLU A 33 5.21 -17.55 -24.88
N SER A 34 5.37 -16.23 -24.80
CA SER A 34 6.61 -15.56 -25.24
C SER A 34 7.85 -16.07 -24.50
N ARG A 35 7.77 -16.27 -23.18
CA ARG A 35 8.87 -16.85 -22.39
C ARG A 35 9.12 -18.30 -22.79
N ARG A 36 8.07 -19.10 -22.99
CA ARG A 36 8.18 -20.53 -23.32
C ARG A 36 8.88 -20.76 -24.66
N GLN A 37 8.68 -19.87 -25.64
CA GLN A 37 9.39 -19.89 -26.92
C GLN A 37 10.89 -19.63 -26.78
N THR A 38 11.30 -18.85 -25.76
CA THR A 38 12.70 -18.53 -25.49
C THR A 38 13.35 -19.55 -24.57
N ASP A 39 12.66 -19.91 -23.48
CA ASP A 39 13.08 -20.85 -22.45
C ASP A 39 11.84 -21.41 -21.72
N ALA A 40 11.44 -22.63 -22.10
CA ALA A 40 10.29 -23.32 -21.51
C ALA A 40 10.48 -23.64 -20.01
N ALA A 41 11.71 -23.97 -19.59
CA ALA A 41 11.98 -24.31 -18.19
C ALA A 41 11.77 -23.07 -17.31
N PHE A 42 12.27 -21.91 -17.74
CA PHE A 42 12.04 -20.65 -17.04
C PHE A 42 10.55 -20.24 -17.03
N ALA A 43 9.85 -20.38 -18.17
CA ALA A 43 8.44 -20.04 -18.27
C ALA A 43 7.59 -20.82 -17.26
N GLU A 44 7.77 -22.15 -17.19
CA GLU A 44 7.03 -23.01 -16.28
C GLU A 44 7.43 -22.81 -14.81
N ALA A 45 8.72 -22.65 -14.52
CA ALA A 45 9.19 -22.39 -13.16
C ALA A 45 8.66 -21.06 -12.61
N SER A 46 8.71 -19.99 -13.42
CA SER A 46 8.22 -18.67 -13.03
C SER A 46 6.70 -18.63 -12.85
N LEU A 47 5.95 -19.32 -13.73
CA LEU A 47 4.49 -19.46 -13.61
C LEU A 47 4.12 -20.21 -12.33
N ARG A 48 4.76 -21.36 -12.07
CA ARG A 48 4.52 -22.15 -10.86
C ARG A 48 4.80 -21.37 -9.59
N TYR A 49 5.89 -20.63 -9.57
CA TYR A 49 6.26 -19.78 -8.45
C TYR A 49 5.23 -18.67 -8.20
N ALA A 50 4.81 -17.97 -9.25
CA ALA A 50 3.78 -16.93 -9.15
C ALA A 50 2.43 -17.49 -8.70
N ALA A 51 1.97 -18.60 -9.29
CA ALA A 51 0.69 -19.24 -8.95
C ALA A 51 0.66 -19.70 -7.49
N ARG A 52 1.77 -20.26 -6.96
CA ARG A 52 1.86 -20.69 -5.57
C ARG A 52 1.75 -19.53 -4.57
N LEU A 53 2.22 -18.34 -4.92
CA LEU A 53 2.20 -17.17 -4.03
C LEU A 53 0.93 -16.33 -4.18
N PHE A 54 0.40 -16.21 -5.39
CA PHE A 54 -0.85 -15.49 -5.66
C PHE A 54 -2.09 -16.32 -5.32
N GLY A 55 -2.01 -17.65 -5.40
CA GLY A 55 -3.11 -18.56 -5.08
C GLY A 55 -3.36 -18.76 -3.59
N ARG A 56 -2.71 -18.00 -2.70
CA ARG A 56 -2.86 -18.11 -1.24
C ARG A 56 -4.08 -17.31 -0.77
N PRO A 57 -4.97 -17.87 0.07
CA PRO A 57 -6.29 -17.29 0.33
C PRO A 57 -6.33 -16.13 1.31
N THR A 58 -5.29 -15.94 2.13
CA THR A 58 -5.34 -15.00 3.26
C THR A 58 -5.50 -13.53 2.81
N LEU A 59 -4.79 -13.11 1.77
CA LEU A 59 -4.88 -11.76 1.23
C LEU A 59 -5.82 -11.76 0.04
N ASP A 60 -6.91 -11.02 0.14
CA ASP A 60 -7.95 -10.98 -0.88
C ASP A 60 -7.46 -10.30 -2.19
N VAL A 61 -8.19 -10.54 -3.28
CA VAL A 61 -7.82 -10.00 -4.61
C VAL A 61 -7.78 -8.48 -4.60
N ARG A 62 -8.70 -7.82 -3.89
CA ARG A 62 -8.72 -6.36 -3.76
C ARG A 62 -7.40 -5.84 -3.21
N THR A 63 -6.98 -6.33 -2.04
CA THR A 63 -5.77 -5.87 -1.35
C THR A 63 -4.51 -6.24 -2.14
N ARG A 64 -4.47 -7.42 -2.77
CA ARG A 64 -3.37 -7.82 -3.66
C ARG A 64 -3.17 -6.83 -4.80
N LEU A 65 -4.25 -6.43 -5.47
CA LEU A 65 -4.21 -5.47 -6.58
C LEU A 65 -3.84 -4.06 -6.13
N LEU A 66 -4.34 -3.61 -4.97
CA LEU A 66 -3.95 -2.32 -4.39
C LEU A 66 -2.45 -2.29 -4.06
N VAL A 67 -1.92 -3.33 -3.41
CA VAL A 67 -0.47 -3.44 -3.15
C VAL A 67 0.34 -3.45 -4.45
N MET A 68 -0.09 -4.22 -5.47
CA MET A 68 0.59 -4.26 -6.78
C MET A 68 0.55 -2.91 -7.51
N THR A 69 -0.53 -2.16 -7.38
CA THR A 69 -0.69 -0.81 -7.96
C THR A 69 0.42 0.09 -7.44
N GLY A 70 0.59 0.13 -6.13
CA GLY A 70 1.64 0.92 -5.50
C GLY A 70 3.05 0.43 -5.86
N GLN A 71 3.28 -0.89 -5.85
CA GLN A 71 4.58 -1.47 -6.21
C GLN A 71 5.02 -1.15 -7.64
N PHE A 72 4.13 -1.29 -8.62
CA PHE A 72 4.46 -0.99 -10.02
C PHE A 72 4.53 0.50 -10.31
N THR A 73 3.82 1.33 -9.55
CA THR A 73 3.99 2.79 -9.57
C THR A 73 5.39 3.17 -9.07
N MET A 74 5.75 2.73 -7.86
CA MET A 74 7.04 3.04 -7.24
C MET A 74 8.25 2.49 -8.01
N SER A 75 8.11 1.30 -8.62
CA SER A 75 9.17 0.68 -9.43
C SER A 75 9.16 1.09 -10.91
N ARG A 76 8.27 2.01 -11.32
CA ARG A 76 8.14 2.54 -12.69
C ARG A 76 7.98 1.44 -13.76
N ARG A 77 7.27 0.37 -13.41
CA ARG A 77 6.98 -0.74 -14.33
C ARG A 77 5.64 -0.51 -15.02
N HIS A 78 5.58 0.50 -15.87
CA HIS A 78 4.32 1.02 -16.45
C HIS A 78 3.46 -0.02 -17.16
N SER A 79 4.05 -0.93 -17.94
CA SER A 79 3.29 -2.02 -18.58
C SER A 79 2.61 -2.93 -17.57
N ARG A 80 3.28 -3.20 -16.44
CA ARG A 80 2.75 -4.03 -15.35
C ARG A 80 1.70 -3.26 -14.55
N LEU A 81 1.89 -1.96 -14.33
CA LEU A 81 0.90 -1.11 -13.70
C LEU A 81 -0.40 -1.03 -14.53
N ARG A 82 -0.29 -0.85 -15.85
CA ARG A 82 -1.44 -0.84 -16.77
C ARG A 82 -2.23 -2.15 -16.66
N GLU A 83 -1.56 -3.31 -16.66
CA GLU A 83 -2.23 -4.59 -16.43
C GLU A 83 -2.95 -4.66 -15.07
N THR A 84 -2.35 -4.15 -14.00
CA THR A 84 -2.97 -4.13 -12.67
C THR A 84 -4.21 -3.23 -12.65
N ILE A 85 -4.20 -2.09 -13.34
CA ILE A 85 -5.37 -1.20 -13.48
C ILE A 85 -6.50 -1.91 -14.23
N ILE A 86 -6.16 -2.63 -15.32
CA ILE A 86 -7.12 -3.45 -16.07
C ILE A 86 -7.72 -4.53 -15.16
N ALA A 87 -6.88 -5.26 -14.42
CA ALA A 87 -7.33 -6.28 -13.48
C ALA A 87 -8.26 -5.69 -12.41
N ALA A 88 -7.96 -4.49 -11.89
CA ALA A 88 -8.82 -3.82 -10.93
C ALA A 88 -10.21 -3.48 -11.50
N CYS A 89 -10.28 -3.08 -12.78
CA CYS A 89 -11.55 -2.86 -13.47
C CYS A 89 -12.33 -4.18 -13.62
N GLU A 90 -11.67 -5.26 -14.07
CA GLU A 90 -12.29 -6.57 -14.31
C GLU A 90 -12.78 -7.23 -13.01
N GLN A 91 -12.02 -7.08 -11.92
CA GLN A 91 -12.39 -7.53 -10.58
C GLN A 91 -13.36 -6.57 -9.87
N LYS A 92 -13.79 -5.49 -10.53
CA LYS A 92 -14.79 -4.52 -10.05
C LYS A 92 -14.42 -3.89 -8.69
N LEU A 93 -13.15 -3.56 -8.51
CA LEU A 93 -12.70 -2.79 -7.34
C LEU A 93 -13.34 -1.39 -7.35
N ASP A 94 -13.38 -0.74 -6.19
CA ASP A 94 -13.56 0.71 -6.18
C ASP A 94 -12.30 1.38 -6.74
N LEU A 95 -12.40 1.90 -7.96
CA LEU A 95 -11.29 2.51 -8.66
C LEU A 95 -10.78 3.80 -8.00
N ARG A 96 -11.54 4.41 -7.07
CA ARG A 96 -11.02 5.49 -6.20
C ARG A 96 -9.89 5.01 -5.30
N GLU A 97 -9.91 3.75 -4.88
CA GLU A 97 -8.87 3.16 -4.05
C GLU A 97 -7.59 2.93 -4.85
N VAL A 98 -7.71 2.47 -6.09
CA VAL A 98 -6.57 2.33 -7.02
C VAL A 98 -5.92 3.68 -7.27
N LEU A 99 -6.74 4.70 -7.56
CA LEU A 99 -6.29 6.08 -7.72
C LEU A 99 -5.62 6.60 -6.44
N GLU A 100 -6.21 6.33 -5.28
CA GLU A 100 -5.63 6.73 -3.99
C GLU A 100 -4.24 6.10 -3.78
N VAL A 101 -4.05 4.82 -4.10
CA VAL A 101 -2.72 4.19 -4.01
C VAL A 101 -1.70 4.86 -4.93
N ILE A 102 -2.09 5.18 -6.17
CA ILE A 102 -1.22 5.91 -7.11
C ILE A 102 -0.81 7.26 -6.51
N LEU A 103 -1.79 8.04 -6.00
CA LEU A 103 -1.51 9.36 -5.43
C LEU A 103 -0.61 9.26 -4.18
N GLN A 104 -0.82 8.27 -3.32
CA GLN A 104 0.00 8.05 -2.11
C GLN A 104 1.47 7.75 -2.43
N CYS A 105 1.78 7.23 -3.63
CA CYS A 105 3.15 7.04 -4.07
C CYS A 105 3.94 8.38 -4.17
N SER A 106 3.26 9.52 -4.32
CA SER A 106 3.91 10.84 -4.34
C SER A 106 4.66 11.17 -3.04
N ILE A 107 4.19 10.67 -1.89
CA ILE A 107 4.83 10.92 -0.59
C ILE A 107 6.23 10.29 -0.51
N TYR A 108 6.43 9.14 -1.16
CA TYR A 108 7.67 8.36 -1.05
C TYR A 108 8.54 8.43 -2.31
N GLY A 109 7.93 8.56 -3.48
CA GLY A 109 8.64 8.62 -4.76
C GLY A 109 8.71 10.01 -5.37
N GLY A 110 8.05 11.00 -4.78
CA GLY A 110 7.90 12.36 -5.33
C GLY A 110 6.72 12.48 -6.30
N GLU A 111 6.29 13.71 -6.57
CA GLU A 111 5.15 13.98 -7.45
C GLU A 111 5.35 13.47 -8.88
N SER A 112 6.54 13.63 -9.44
CA SER A 112 6.83 13.23 -10.83
C SER A 112 6.64 11.74 -11.14
N ILE A 113 6.60 10.86 -10.14
CA ILE A 113 6.37 9.43 -10.39
C ILE A 113 4.90 9.06 -10.57
N VAL A 114 3.97 9.98 -10.30
CA VAL A 114 2.52 9.70 -10.39
C VAL A 114 1.88 10.16 -11.71
N ASP A 115 2.50 11.06 -12.47
CA ASP A 115 1.91 11.60 -13.70
C ASP A 115 1.59 10.54 -14.75
N GLU A 116 2.56 9.71 -15.10
CA GLU A 116 2.36 8.61 -16.06
C GLU A 116 1.34 7.59 -15.55
N PRO A 117 1.40 7.09 -14.29
CA PRO A 117 0.33 6.32 -13.67
C PRO A 117 -1.07 6.94 -13.78
N LEU A 118 -1.21 8.25 -13.53
CA LEU A 118 -2.50 8.94 -13.58
C LEU A 118 -3.03 9.04 -15.01
N ALA A 119 -2.15 9.28 -15.98
CA ALA A 119 -2.51 9.26 -17.40
C ALA A 119 -2.99 7.87 -17.82
N MET A 120 -2.24 6.81 -17.48
CA MET A 120 -2.63 5.43 -17.77
C MET A 120 -3.96 5.05 -17.12
N PHE A 121 -4.15 5.40 -15.84
CA PHE A 121 -5.40 5.17 -15.14
C PHE A 121 -6.57 5.83 -15.86
N THR A 122 -6.41 7.10 -16.24
CA THR A 122 -7.43 7.84 -16.99
C THR A 122 -7.74 7.21 -18.34
N GLU A 123 -6.73 6.82 -19.11
CA GLU A 123 -6.88 6.13 -20.40
C GLU A 123 -7.68 4.83 -20.27
N GLU A 124 -7.29 3.96 -19.33
CA GLU A 124 -7.93 2.66 -19.16
C GLU A 124 -9.38 2.78 -18.68
N LEU A 125 -9.69 3.77 -17.83
CA LEU A 125 -11.04 4.06 -17.39
C LEU A 125 -11.90 4.65 -18.52
N LYS A 126 -11.35 5.57 -19.32
CA LYS A 126 -12.06 6.15 -20.48
C LYS A 126 -12.37 5.08 -21.52
N ALA A 127 -11.42 4.20 -21.82
CA ALA A 127 -11.60 3.08 -22.76
C ALA A 127 -12.73 2.12 -22.32
N ARG A 128 -13.08 2.10 -21.02
CA ARG A 128 -14.14 1.26 -20.44
C ARG A 128 -15.40 2.03 -20.06
N GLY A 129 -15.46 3.34 -20.33
CA GLY A 129 -16.60 4.19 -19.95
C GLY A 129 -16.77 4.38 -18.44
N LEU A 130 -15.73 4.16 -17.64
CA LEU A 130 -15.77 4.23 -16.17
C LEU A 130 -15.28 5.57 -15.60
N PHE A 131 -14.66 6.41 -16.43
CA PHE A 131 -13.96 7.61 -15.96
C PHE A 131 -14.88 8.62 -15.28
N GLU A 132 -16.01 8.97 -15.90
CA GLU A 132 -16.91 10.02 -15.39
C GLU A 132 -17.47 9.69 -14.00
N GLU A 133 -17.85 8.43 -13.77
CA GLU A 133 -18.35 7.97 -12.46
C GLU A 133 -17.27 8.08 -11.38
N VAL A 134 -16.04 7.68 -11.69
CA VAL A 134 -14.91 7.73 -10.75
C VAL A 134 -14.46 9.17 -10.50
N ALA A 135 -14.50 10.02 -11.51
CA ALA A 135 -14.15 11.44 -11.40
C ALA A 135 -15.19 12.19 -10.55
N ALA A 136 -16.49 11.91 -10.73
CA ALA A 136 -17.57 12.52 -9.96
C ALA A 136 -17.49 12.25 -8.44
N ARG A 137 -16.88 11.13 -8.04
CA ARG A 137 -16.60 10.79 -6.63
C ARG A 137 -15.29 11.37 -6.10
N GLY A 138 -14.73 12.38 -6.78
CA GLY A 138 -13.55 13.14 -6.36
C GLY A 138 -13.72 13.80 -5.00
N LEU A 139 -12.66 13.81 -4.18
CA LEU A 139 -12.62 14.65 -2.99
C LEU A 139 -12.55 16.12 -3.38
N ARG A 140 -13.30 16.96 -2.67
CA ARG A 140 -13.16 18.42 -2.72
C ARG A 140 -12.08 18.88 -1.75
N THR A 141 -11.40 19.99 -2.07
CA THR A 141 -10.42 20.62 -1.16
C THR A 141 -11.05 20.89 0.21
N GLY A 142 -10.36 20.52 1.29
CA GLY A 142 -10.84 20.68 2.67
C GLY A 142 -11.97 19.73 3.09
N GLN A 143 -12.50 18.88 2.19
CA GLN A 143 -13.64 18.02 2.52
C GLN A 143 -13.36 17.12 3.72
N ARG A 144 -12.24 16.39 3.71
CA ARG A 144 -11.95 15.39 4.74
C ARG A 144 -11.59 16.01 6.08
N GLU A 145 -10.97 17.18 6.08
CA GLU A 145 -10.72 17.93 7.31
C GLU A 145 -12.05 18.24 8.03
N SER A 146 -13.08 18.66 7.30
CA SER A 146 -14.40 18.97 7.86
C SER A 146 -15.19 17.75 8.36
N GLU A 147 -14.82 16.54 7.92
CA GLU A 147 -15.47 15.29 8.29
C GLU A 147 -14.75 14.58 9.46
N ARG A 148 -13.57 15.08 9.87
CA ARG A 148 -12.75 14.51 10.95
C ARG A 148 -13.02 15.21 12.28
N SER A 149 -12.79 14.49 13.37
CA SER A 149 -12.93 15.01 14.74
C SER A 149 -11.63 14.81 15.51
N LEU A 150 -11.05 15.92 15.99
CA LEU A 150 -9.88 15.89 16.86
C LEU A 150 -10.16 15.09 18.14
N GLU A 151 -11.35 15.23 18.72
CA GLU A 151 -11.74 14.50 19.93
C GLU A 151 -11.75 12.99 19.68
N ALA A 152 -12.33 12.55 18.57
CA ALA A 152 -12.37 11.14 18.20
C ALA A 152 -10.97 10.57 17.93
N GLU A 153 -10.10 11.34 17.25
CA GLU A 153 -8.73 10.90 16.98
C GLU A 153 -7.88 10.85 18.24
N ARG A 154 -7.99 11.85 19.13
CA ARG A 154 -7.30 11.86 20.44
C ARG A 154 -7.62 10.63 21.27
N ALA A 155 -8.85 10.12 21.20
CA ALA A 155 -9.25 8.89 21.90
C ALA A 155 -8.48 7.64 21.41
N THR A 156 -7.84 7.70 20.25
CA THR A 156 -7.05 6.60 19.65
C THR A 156 -5.54 6.79 19.79
N TRP A 157 -5.08 7.92 20.32
CA TRP A 157 -3.66 8.20 20.49
C TRP A 157 -3.03 7.30 21.55
N HIS A 158 -1.72 7.14 21.45
CA HIS A 158 -0.96 6.44 22.48
C HIS A 158 -0.99 7.24 23.79
N PRO A 159 -1.11 6.59 24.97
CA PRO A 159 -1.21 7.30 26.26
C PRO A 159 -0.06 8.28 26.54
N GLU A 160 1.17 7.92 26.15
CA GLU A 160 2.33 8.82 26.28
C GLU A 160 2.20 10.07 25.42
N ASP A 161 1.68 9.94 24.19
CA ASP A 161 1.49 11.09 23.30
C ASP A 161 0.35 11.99 23.82
N SER A 162 -0.72 11.39 24.35
CA SER A 162 -1.85 12.12 24.93
C SER A 162 -1.49 12.89 26.20
N ALA A 163 -0.48 12.43 26.95
CA ALA A 163 -0.02 13.09 28.18
C ALA A 163 1.05 14.16 27.92
N ASP A 164 1.63 14.21 26.71
CA ASP A 164 2.71 15.13 26.37
C ASP A 164 2.14 16.50 25.94
N PRO A 165 2.45 17.59 26.65
CA PRO A 165 1.91 18.92 26.36
C PRO A 165 2.32 19.43 24.97
N ARG A 166 3.42 18.92 24.40
CA ARG A 166 3.86 19.28 23.05
C ARG A 166 2.82 18.93 21.99
N ALA A 167 1.94 17.96 22.24
CA ALA A 167 0.87 17.64 21.29
C ALA A 167 0.00 18.88 21.01
N ASP A 168 -0.49 19.54 22.06
CA ASP A 168 -1.34 20.73 21.94
C ASP A 168 -0.58 21.91 21.33
N GLU A 169 0.67 22.12 21.74
CA GLU A 169 1.55 23.18 21.21
C GLU A 169 1.80 23.00 19.70
N LEU A 170 2.13 21.78 19.27
CA LEU A 170 2.42 21.47 17.87
C LEU A 170 1.16 21.54 17.00
N MET A 171 -0.01 21.15 17.52
CA MET A 171 -1.28 21.32 16.80
C MET A 171 -1.69 22.78 16.67
N ALA A 172 -1.45 23.60 17.70
CA ALA A 172 -1.69 25.04 17.62
C ALA A 172 -0.76 25.68 16.59
N LYS A 173 0.46 25.17 16.43
CA LYS A 173 1.47 25.70 15.51
C LYS A 173 1.28 25.25 14.06
N TYR A 174 1.10 23.96 13.81
CA TYR A 174 1.11 23.36 12.46
C TYR A 174 -0.26 22.84 12.02
N GLY A 175 -1.32 23.13 12.79
CA GLY A 175 -2.65 22.60 12.53
C GLY A 175 -2.85 21.20 13.09
N TRP A 176 -4.01 21.00 13.72
CA TRP A 176 -4.39 19.70 14.27
C TRP A 176 -4.58 18.58 13.21
N PRO A 177 -5.06 18.82 11.97
CA PRO A 177 -5.38 17.73 11.05
C PRO A 177 -4.16 16.88 10.68
N GLY A 178 -3.00 17.51 10.45
CA GLY A 178 -1.76 16.83 10.12
C GLY A 178 -1.11 16.16 11.33
N ILE A 179 -0.99 16.89 12.44
CA ILE A 179 -0.35 16.36 13.67
C ILE A 179 -1.16 15.19 14.26
N SER A 180 -2.49 15.31 14.33
CA SER A 180 -3.34 14.27 14.94
C SER A 180 -3.26 12.94 14.20
N ILE A 181 -3.36 12.94 12.87
CA ILE A 181 -3.25 11.70 12.10
C ILE A 181 -1.82 11.14 12.10
N ALA A 182 -0.81 12.00 12.20
CA ALA A 182 0.57 11.57 12.41
C ALA A 182 0.73 10.88 13.77
N LEU A 183 0.06 11.32 14.84
CA LEU A 183 0.07 10.64 16.14
C LEU A 183 -0.62 9.27 16.10
N VAL A 184 -1.70 9.14 15.34
CA VAL A 184 -2.38 7.85 15.09
C VAL A 184 -1.46 6.87 14.33
N LEU A 185 -0.75 7.36 13.32
CA LEU A 185 0.05 6.51 12.42
C LEU A 185 1.49 6.29 12.91
N ARG A 186 2.04 7.22 13.68
CA ARG A 186 3.40 7.15 14.23
C ARG A 186 3.44 7.50 15.73
N PRO A 187 2.73 6.73 16.56
CA PRO A 187 2.72 6.99 18.00
C PRO A 187 4.13 6.97 18.58
N ARG A 188 4.39 7.85 19.54
CA ARG A 188 5.67 8.11 20.24
C ARG A 188 6.81 8.68 19.38
N HIS A 189 6.57 8.90 18.09
CA HIS A 189 7.58 9.42 17.16
C HIS A 189 7.23 10.80 16.64
N THR A 190 5.94 11.06 16.40
CA THR A 190 5.46 12.31 15.79
C THR A 190 5.89 13.55 16.53
N LEU A 191 5.72 13.62 17.86
CA LEU A 191 6.07 14.82 18.63
C LEU A 191 7.57 15.13 18.55
N ASN A 192 8.41 14.10 18.66
CA ASN A 192 9.86 14.24 18.55
C ASN A 192 10.26 14.67 17.14
N ASN A 193 9.66 14.07 16.11
CA ASN A 193 9.94 14.41 14.72
C ASN A 193 9.48 15.83 14.37
N ALA A 194 8.30 16.25 14.82
CA ALA A 194 7.78 17.60 14.60
C ALA A 194 8.63 18.66 15.31
N THR A 195 9.03 18.40 16.56
CA THR A 195 9.94 19.29 17.30
C THR A 195 11.29 19.39 16.61
N PHE A 196 11.86 18.26 16.19
CA PHE A 196 13.16 18.22 15.53
C PHE A 196 13.15 18.96 14.19
N ILE A 197 12.21 18.63 13.30
CA ILE A 197 12.10 19.28 11.99
C ILE A 197 11.79 20.76 12.15
N GLY A 198 10.86 21.12 13.04
CA GLY A 198 10.52 22.52 13.31
C GLY A 198 11.67 23.33 13.90
N GLY A 199 12.57 22.69 14.66
CA GLY A 199 13.80 23.33 15.14
C GLY A 199 14.85 23.55 14.04
N LEU A 200 14.73 22.87 12.91
CA LEU A 200 15.56 23.09 11.72
C LEU A 200 14.94 24.16 10.80
N ASP A 201 13.65 24.03 10.49
CA ASP A 201 12.90 24.96 9.65
C ASP A 201 11.38 24.81 9.91
N GLU A 202 10.74 25.88 10.38
CA GLU A 202 9.32 25.87 10.71
C GLU A 202 8.42 25.75 9.48
N GLY A 203 8.77 26.44 8.39
CA GLY A 203 7.96 26.43 7.17
C GLY A 203 7.98 25.08 6.47
N PHE A 204 9.12 24.39 6.50
CA PHE A 204 9.21 23.00 6.04
C PHE A 204 8.42 22.05 6.94
N ALA A 205 8.47 22.23 8.28
CA ALA A 205 7.68 21.41 9.19
C ALA A 205 6.17 21.55 8.90
N GLU A 206 5.69 22.77 8.75
CA GLU A 206 4.30 23.07 8.37
C GLU A 206 3.94 22.38 7.04
N ALA A 207 4.70 22.63 5.96
CA ALA A 207 4.45 22.02 4.66
C ALA A 207 4.48 20.48 4.69
N PHE A 208 5.36 19.89 5.49
CA PHE A 208 5.47 18.44 5.64
C PHE A 208 4.24 17.82 6.32
N TYR A 209 3.72 18.44 7.39
CA TYR A 209 2.52 17.96 8.08
C TYR A 209 1.24 18.25 7.31
N ASP A 210 1.17 19.39 6.63
CA ASP A 210 0.05 19.74 5.76
C ASP A 210 -0.05 18.75 4.59
N PHE A 211 0.96 18.68 3.73
CA PHE A 211 0.88 17.84 2.55
C PHE A 211 0.89 16.35 2.91
N GLY A 212 1.88 15.93 3.71
CA GLY A 212 2.09 14.53 4.03
C GLY A 212 0.93 13.94 4.82
N TYR A 213 0.54 14.61 5.91
CA TYR A 213 -0.40 14.04 6.85
C TYR A 213 -1.82 14.57 6.69
N SER A 214 -2.04 15.88 6.57
CA SER A 214 -3.37 16.43 6.38
C SER A 214 -3.96 16.04 5.02
N ASP A 215 -3.29 16.45 3.94
CA ASP A 215 -3.83 16.36 2.57
C ASP A 215 -3.69 14.98 1.95
N MET A 216 -2.78 14.14 2.45
CA MET A 216 -2.54 12.79 1.93
C MET A 216 -2.99 11.70 2.91
N TYR A 217 -2.40 11.55 4.10
CA TYR A 217 -2.89 10.53 5.05
C TYR A 217 -4.31 10.79 5.58
N GLY A 218 -4.75 12.06 5.61
CA GLY A 218 -6.08 12.48 6.04
C GLY A 218 -7.20 12.28 5.02
N ARG A 219 -6.90 11.80 3.80
CA ARG A 219 -7.89 11.63 2.71
C ARG A 219 -8.94 10.55 2.98
N GLN A 220 -8.63 9.56 3.82
CA GLN A 220 -9.54 8.50 4.25
C GLN A 220 -10.37 7.84 3.11
N ILE A 221 -9.84 7.78 1.88
CA ILE A 221 -10.39 6.95 0.81
C ILE A 221 -10.07 5.48 1.08
N LEU A 222 -8.87 5.22 1.57
CA LEU A 222 -8.46 3.95 2.17
C LEU A 222 -8.49 4.07 3.69
N ASP A 223 -8.94 3.00 4.35
CA ASP A 223 -8.71 2.80 5.77
C ASP A 223 -7.19 2.67 6.06
N HIS A 224 -6.79 2.90 7.31
CA HIS A 224 -5.37 2.89 7.69
C HIS A 224 -4.70 1.54 7.51
N LYS A 225 -5.39 0.45 7.83
CA LYS A 225 -4.88 -0.92 7.66
C LYS A 225 -4.49 -1.18 6.20
N THR A 226 -5.43 -0.98 5.27
CA THR A 226 -5.24 -1.20 3.84
C THR A 226 -4.17 -0.26 3.29
N ARG A 227 -4.19 1.03 3.66
CA ARG A 227 -3.16 1.99 3.24
C ARG A 227 -1.77 1.52 3.67
N LEU A 228 -1.60 1.12 4.92
CA LEU A 228 -0.29 0.71 5.45
C LEU A 228 0.21 -0.59 4.81
N LEU A 229 -0.67 -1.54 4.49
CA LEU A 229 -0.30 -2.71 3.68
C LEU A 229 0.22 -2.32 2.28
N CYS A 230 -0.41 -1.33 1.64
CA CYS A 230 0.10 -0.78 0.38
C CYS A 230 1.46 -0.09 0.58
N MET A 231 1.63 0.67 1.67
CA MET A 231 2.89 1.34 1.97
C MET A 231 4.05 0.37 2.22
N VAL A 232 3.79 -0.78 2.87
CA VAL A 232 4.77 -1.88 2.97
C VAL A 232 5.21 -2.33 1.58
N GLY A 233 4.26 -2.55 0.65
CA GLY A 233 4.58 -2.89 -0.73
C GLY A 233 5.41 -1.81 -1.43
N ASN A 234 5.03 -0.54 -1.27
CA ASN A 234 5.69 0.61 -1.88
C ASN A 234 7.15 0.75 -1.45
N THR A 235 7.43 0.67 -0.16
CA THR A 235 8.80 0.83 0.37
C THR A 235 9.69 -0.36 -0.03
N LEU A 236 9.14 -1.57 -0.09
CA LEU A 236 9.86 -2.73 -0.63
C LEU A 236 10.26 -2.54 -2.10
N ALA A 237 9.39 -1.92 -2.91
CA ALA A 237 9.62 -1.72 -4.33
C ALA A 237 10.82 -0.81 -4.63
N ILE A 238 11.16 0.10 -3.71
CA ILE A 238 12.31 1.00 -3.82
C ILE A 238 13.46 0.64 -2.87
N GLY A 239 13.36 -0.49 -2.15
CA GLY A 239 14.39 -0.93 -1.21
C GLY A 239 14.55 -0.05 0.03
N GLU A 240 13.53 0.74 0.38
CA GLU A 240 13.52 1.52 1.61
C GLU A 240 13.20 0.59 2.79
N ILE A 241 14.15 0.43 3.72
CA ILE A 241 14.05 -0.59 4.78
C ILE A 241 13.50 -0.04 6.11
N VAL A 242 13.72 1.24 6.42
CA VAL A 242 13.39 1.82 7.73
C VAL A 242 11.88 2.02 7.82
N GLN A 243 11.30 2.62 6.78
CA GLN A 243 9.87 2.83 6.61
C GLN A 243 9.15 1.51 6.36
N THR A 244 9.76 0.53 5.67
CA THR A 244 9.16 -0.83 5.58
C THR A 244 8.88 -1.40 6.97
N ARG A 245 9.87 -1.40 7.88
CA ARG A 245 9.66 -1.89 9.27
C ARG A 245 8.59 -1.09 10.00
N HIS A 246 8.61 0.22 9.84
CA HIS A 246 7.63 1.10 10.47
C HIS A 246 6.21 0.79 9.98
N HIS A 247 5.99 0.70 8.66
CA HIS A 247 4.68 0.43 8.09
C HIS A 247 4.17 -0.96 8.44
N MET A 248 5.03 -1.98 8.53
CA MET A 248 4.62 -3.31 9.02
C MET A 248 4.09 -3.24 10.45
N ARG A 249 4.81 -2.54 11.34
CA ARG A 249 4.42 -2.35 12.74
C ARG A 249 3.11 -1.57 12.86
N THR A 250 2.99 -0.44 12.16
CA THR A 250 1.78 0.37 12.23
C THR A 250 0.60 -0.36 11.59
N ALA A 251 0.80 -1.13 10.51
CA ALA A 251 -0.27 -1.93 9.92
C ALA A 251 -0.89 -2.88 10.95
N ILE A 252 -0.05 -3.56 11.75
CA ILE A 252 -0.51 -4.46 12.82
C ILE A 252 -1.31 -3.70 13.88
N LYS A 253 -0.81 -2.53 14.32
CA LYS A 253 -1.54 -1.67 15.27
C LYS A 253 -2.89 -1.20 14.75
N GLN A 254 -3.00 -0.99 13.45
CA GLN A 254 -4.22 -0.57 12.77
C GLN A 254 -5.12 -1.75 12.38
N GLY A 255 -4.82 -2.97 12.83
CA GLY A 255 -5.68 -4.15 12.68
C GLY A 255 -5.32 -5.09 11.53
N ALA A 256 -4.16 -4.94 10.91
CA ALA A 256 -3.63 -6.00 10.05
C ALA A 256 -3.18 -7.19 10.90
N SER A 257 -3.56 -8.39 10.51
CA SER A 257 -2.96 -9.59 11.08
C SER A 257 -1.49 -9.70 10.63
N PRO A 258 -0.62 -10.30 11.46
CA PRO A 258 0.74 -10.66 11.05
C PRO A 258 0.78 -11.46 9.74
N ARG A 259 -0.23 -12.30 9.53
CA ARG A 259 -0.40 -13.12 8.33
C ARG A 259 -0.66 -12.28 7.08
N GLU A 260 -1.49 -11.25 7.16
CA GLU A 260 -1.72 -10.32 6.03
C GLU A 260 -0.43 -9.60 5.63
N VAL A 261 0.35 -9.12 6.62
CA VAL A 261 1.64 -8.47 6.36
C VAL A 261 2.61 -9.46 5.70
N LEU A 262 2.69 -10.70 6.19
CA LEU A 262 3.53 -11.74 5.58
C LEU A 262 3.12 -12.06 4.14
N GLU A 263 1.83 -12.05 3.82
CA GLU A 263 1.35 -12.24 2.44
C GLU A 263 1.74 -11.10 1.51
N VAL A 264 1.76 -9.86 2.00
CA VAL A 264 2.33 -8.72 1.25
C VAL A 264 3.81 -9.00 0.96
N LEU A 265 4.59 -9.45 1.94
CA LEU A 265 6.00 -9.79 1.71
C LEU A 265 6.15 -10.93 0.68
N PHE A 266 5.36 -11.99 0.77
CA PHE A 266 5.38 -13.11 -0.18
C PHE A 266 5.02 -12.69 -1.60
N GLN A 267 3.93 -11.95 -1.78
CA GLN A 267 3.56 -11.38 -3.08
C GLN A 267 4.67 -10.50 -3.63
N SER A 268 5.29 -9.68 -2.78
CA SER A 268 6.34 -8.74 -3.17
C SER A 268 7.57 -9.45 -3.75
N VAL A 269 7.86 -10.69 -3.34
CA VAL A 269 8.96 -11.47 -3.94
C VAL A 269 8.72 -11.76 -5.43
N VAL A 270 7.46 -11.99 -5.85
CA VAL A 270 7.11 -12.17 -7.26
C VAL A 270 7.14 -10.84 -8.02
N VAL A 271 6.74 -9.76 -7.36
CA VAL A 271 6.52 -8.45 -7.99
C VAL A 271 7.82 -7.66 -8.14
N VAL A 272 8.62 -7.57 -7.07
CA VAL A 272 9.84 -6.74 -7.01
C VAL A 272 11.12 -7.52 -6.70
N GLY A 273 11.04 -8.84 -6.45
CA GLY A 273 12.20 -9.73 -6.31
C GLY A 273 12.67 -9.92 -4.86
N HIS A 274 13.54 -10.92 -4.66
CA HIS A 274 13.95 -11.38 -3.32
C HIS A 274 14.84 -10.45 -2.49
N PRO A 275 15.87 -9.74 -3.02
CA PRO A 275 16.94 -9.17 -2.19
C PRO A 275 16.51 -8.21 -1.09
N ASN A 276 15.46 -7.41 -1.34
CA ASN A 276 14.95 -6.44 -0.36
C ASN A 276 14.00 -7.07 0.68
N ILE A 277 13.70 -8.36 0.56
CA ILE A 277 12.66 -9.08 1.30
C ILE A 277 13.25 -10.26 2.07
N VAL A 278 13.91 -11.18 1.36
CA VAL A 278 14.33 -12.47 1.91
C VAL A 278 15.80 -12.41 2.33
N PRO A 279 16.16 -12.86 3.56
CA PRO A 279 15.28 -13.25 4.66
C PRO A 279 14.93 -12.08 5.61
N GLU A 280 15.56 -10.92 5.44
CA GLU A 280 15.59 -9.89 6.49
C GLU A 280 14.23 -9.27 6.82
N ARG A 281 13.33 -9.10 5.84
CA ARG A 281 11.98 -8.58 6.12
C ARG A 281 11.09 -9.59 6.82
N PHE A 282 11.33 -10.88 6.62
CA PHE A 282 10.64 -11.91 7.41
C PHE A 282 11.10 -11.89 8.86
N ARG A 283 12.42 -11.74 9.11
CA ARG A 283 12.95 -11.61 10.47
C ARG A 283 12.45 -10.34 11.16
N ASP A 284 12.41 -9.23 10.44
CA ASP A 284 11.84 -7.97 10.95
C ASP A 284 10.37 -8.16 11.36
N LEU A 285 9.56 -8.85 10.54
CA LEU A 285 8.17 -9.12 10.87
C LEU A 285 8.03 -9.99 12.13
N VAL A 286 8.80 -11.08 12.25
CA VAL A 286 8.79 -11.92 13.45
C VAL A 286 9.09 -11.09 14.70
N LYS A 287 10.16 -10.28 14.66
CA LYS A 287 10.54 -9.39 15.77
C LYS A 287 9.44 -8.38 16.10
N ILE A 288 8.82 -7.76 15.09
CA ILE A 288 7.71 -6.82 15.31
C ILE A 288 6.53 -7.51 15.98
N VAL A 289 6.19 -8.73 15.58
CA VAL A 289 5.07 -9.48 16.15
C VAL A 289 5.33 -9.83 17.61
N GLU A 290 6.54 -10.30 17.93
CA GLU A 290 6.96 -10.55 19.30
C GLU A 290 6.87 -9.28 20.16
N GLU A 291 7.36 -8.15 19.66
CA GLU A 291 7.34 -6.87 20.37
C GLU A 291 5.94 -6.29 20.57
N GLU A 292 5.06 -6.38 19.57
CA GLU A 292 3.75 -5.70 19.61
C GLU A 292 2.62 -6.59 20.16
N THR A 293 2.76 -7.92 20.10
CA THR A 293 1.72 -8.86 20.56
C THR A 293 2.11 -9.64 21.80
N GLY A 294 3.39 -9.70 22.16
CA GLY A 294 3.90 -10.57 23.22
C GLY A 294 3.78 -12.07 22.91
N SER A 295 3.41 -12.42 21.68
CA SER A 295 3.25 -13.78 21.19
C SER A 295 4.21 -14.08 20.04
N GLY A 296 4.60 -15.34 19.90
CA GLY A 296 5.37 -15.79 18.74
C GLY A 296 4.52 -15.77 17.45
N PHE A 297 5.21 -15.68 16.31
CA PHE A 297 4.59 -15.70 14.98
C PHE A 297 3.88 -17.03 14.66
#